data_AF-A0A932T1D7-F1
#
_entry.id   AF-A0A932T1D7-F1
#
_cell.length_a   1.000
_cell.length_b   1.000
_cell.length_c   1.000
_cell.angle_alpha   90.00
_cell.angle_beta   90.00
_cell.angle_gamma   90.00
#
_symmetry.space_group_name_H-M   'P 1'
#
loop_
_entity.id
_entity.type
_entity.pdbx_description
1 polymer ?
#
loop_
_entity_poly.entity_id
_entity_poly.type
_entity_poly.pdbx_seq_one_letter_code
_entity_poly.pdbx_strand_id
1 'polypeptide(L)' 'MHYLYASKPGVPRKLVATFDSEQQLLAYAGWATLQTNPDGTGKFEQGSALAGYQSWRKSSRPLTDEDPTTVVHNPTPSML' A
#
# COMPACT_ATOMS: atom_id res chain seq x y z
N MET A 1 -5.01 -12.80 -5.71
CA MET A 1 -5.23 -11.57 -4.93
C MET A 1 -4.04 -11.32 -4.02
N HIS A 2 -3.49 -10.12 -4.10
CA HIS A 2 -2.36 -9.65 -3.31
C HIS A 2 -2.78 -8.43 -2.50
N TYR A 3 -2.22 -8.29 -1.30
CA TYR A 3 -2.65 -7.32 -0.31
C TYR A 3 -1.52 -6.33 -0.05
N LEU A 4 -1.83 -5.04 -0.18
CA LEU A 4 -0.93 -3.96 0.19
C LEU A 4 -1.37 -3.39 1.54
N TYR A 5 -0.46 -3.46 2.51
CA TYR A 5 -0.64 -2.89 3.83
C TYR A 5 0.23 -1.67 4.01
N ALA A 6 -0.24 -0.69 4.77
CA ALA A 6 0.52 0.47 5.18
C ALA A 6 0.53 0.62 6.70
N SER A 7 1.54 1.30 7.24
CA SER A 7 1.63 1.60 8.67
C SER A 7 2.16 3.00 8.93
N LYS A 8 1.79 3.55 10.10
CA LYS A 8 2.25 4.84 10.63
C LYS A 8 2.18 4.82 12.16
N PRO A 9 2.78 5.79 12.87
CA PRO A 9 2.67 5.87 14.32
C PRO A 9 1.19 5.84 14.77
N GLY A 10 0.88 4.94 15.70
CA GLY A 10 -0.50 4.68 16.16
C GLY A 10 -1.35 3.79 15.25
N VAL A 11 -0.87 3.40 14.06
CA VAL A 11 -1.55 2.46 13.14
C VAL A 11 -0.55 1.38 12.71
N PRO A 12 -0.45 0.27 13.45
CA PRO A 12 0.61 -0.72 13.27
C PRO A 12 0.56 -1.42 11.90
N ARG A 13 -0.64 -1.63 11.35
CA ARG A 13 -0.85 -2.19 10.01
C ARG A 13 -2.30 -1.98 9.58
N LYS A 14 -2.52 -1.49 8.37
CA LYS A 14 -3.84 -1.28 7.77
C LYS A 14 -3.82 -1.72 6.31
N LEU A 15 -4.84 -2.46 5.88
CA LEU A 15 -5.05 -2.81 4.47
C LEU A 15 -5.43 -1.53 3.72
N VAL A 16 -4.73 -1.24 2.62
CA VAL A 16 -4.95 0.02 1.86
C VAL A 16 -5.29 -0.21 0.39
N ALA A 17 -4.90 -1.34 -0.18
CA ALA A 17 -5.26 -1.71 -1.54
C ALA A 17 -5.11 -3.22 -1.75
N THR A 18 -5.80 -3.72 -2.77
CA THR A 18 -5.69 -5.12 -3.21
C THR A 18 -5.37 -5.18 -4.70
N PHE A 19 -4.76 -6.27 -5.14
CA PHE A 19 -4.29 -6.43 -6.51
C PHE A 19 -4.56 -7.84 -7.04
N ASP A 20 -4.75 -7.97 -8.36
CA ASP A 20 -4.86 -9.29 -8.99
C ASP A 20 -3.53 -10.02 -9.02
N SER A 21 -2.44 -9.28 -9.29
CA SER A 21 -1.09 -9.82 -9.41
C SER A 21 -0.07 -9.08 -8.53
N GLU A 22 0.98 -9.81 -8.13
CA GLU A 22 2.12 -9.24 -7.43
C GLU A 22 2.84 -8.17 -8.24
N GLN A 23 2.91 -8.35 -9.57
CA GLN A 23 3.58 -7.41 -10.47
C GLN A 23 2.89 -6.05 -10.49
N GLN A 24 1.54 -6.02 -10.53
CA GLN A 24 0.78 -4.78 -10.43
C GLN A 24 0.97 -4.11 -9.07
N LEU A 25 0.97 -4.89 -7.98
CA LEU A 25 1.24 -4.37 -6.64
C LEU A 25 2.61 -3.69 -6.58
N LEU A 26 3.65 -4.36 -7.08
CA LEU A 26 5.02 -3.83 -7.06
C LEU A 26 5.18 -2.60 -7.97
N ALA A 27 4.56 -2.60 -9.14
CA ALA A 27 4.55 -1.44 -10.03
C ALA A 27 3.87 -0.24 -9.37
N TYR A 28 2.70 -0.45 -8.76
CA TYR A 28 1.98 0.59 -8.02
C TYR A 28 2.79 1.09 -6.82
N ALA A 29 3.33 0.20 -5.99
CA ALA A 29 4.11 0.58 -4.82
C ALA A 29 5.40 1.32 -5.20
N GLY A 30 6.03 0.92 -6.31
CA GLY A 30 7.19 1.60 -6.88
C GLY A 30 6.85 3.02 -7.36
N TRP A 31 5.77 3.19 -8.11
CA TRP A 31 5.27 4.52 -8.50
C TRP A 31 4.90 5.39 -7.29
N ALA A 32 4.17 4.81 -6.33
CA ALA A 32 3.69 5.55 -5.17
C ALA A 32 4.79 5.92 -4.18
N THR A 33 5.98 5.29 -4.22
CA THR A 33 7.09 5.57 -3.29
C THR A 33 8.03 6.62 -3.89
N LEU A 34 7.96 7.85 -3.38
CA LEU A 34 8.81 8.96 -3.82
C LEU A 34 10.21 8.91 -3.21
N GLN A 35 10.31 8.42 -1.98
CA GLN A 35 11.57 8.32 -1.26
C GLN A 35 11.50 7.18 -0.26
N THR A 36 12.62 6.46 -0.10
CA THR A 36 12.82 5.49 0.97
C THR A 36 13.99 5.93 1.84
N ASN A 37 13.77 5.99 3.15
CA ASN A 37 14.76 6.33 4.15
C ASN A 37 15.50 5.06 4.65
N PRO A 38 16.71 5.20 5.22
CA PRO A 38 17.48 4.06 5.74
C PRO A 38 16.79 3.27 6.87
N ASP A 39 15.87 3.91 7.59
CA ASP A 39 15.07 3.30 8.67
C ASP A 39 13.85 2.49 8.14
N GLY A 40 13.69 2.41 6.82
CA GLY A 40 12.57 1.72 6.17
C GLY A 40 11.29 2.54 6.08
N THR A 41 11.31 3.80 6.52
CA THR A 41 10.21 4.74 6.27
C THR A 41 10.31 5.33 4.86
N GLY A 42 9.22 5.94 4.36
CA GLY A 42 9.22 6.55 3.04
C GLY A 42 8.25 7.72 2.92
N LYS A 43 8.42 8.47 1.84
CA LYS A 43 7.45 9.47 1.37
C LYS A 43 6.69 8.89 0.21
N PHE A 44 5.38 9.11 0.20
CA PHE A 44 4.49 8.56 -0.81
C PHE A 44 3.80 9.66 -1.60
N GLU A 45 3.48 9.34 -2.85
CA GLU A 45 2.77 10.21 -3.79
C GLU A 45 1.44 10.66 -3.19
N GLN A 46 1.14 11.95 -3.33
CA GLN A 46 -0.16 12.49 -2.94
C GLN A 46 -1.21 11.92 -3.89
N GLY A 47 -2.29 11.40 -3.34
CA GLY A 47 -3.25 10.67 -4.17
C GLY A 47 -2.95 9.17 -4.31
N SER A 48 -1.94 8.64 -3.63
CA SER A 48 -1.82 7.19 -3.47
C SER A 48 -2.56 6.70 -2.23
N ALA A 49 -2.98 5.44 -2.23
CA ALA A 49 -3.43 4.73 -1.03
C ALA A 49 -2.36 4.66 0.09
N LEU A 50 -1.11 5.01 -0.21
CA LEU A 50 0.00 5.10 0.76
C LEU A 50 0.18 6.52 1.34
N ALA A 51 -0.57 7.51 0.84
CA ALA A 51 -0.48 8.88 1.31
C ALA A 51 -0.75 8.96 2.83
N GLY A 52 0.13 9.66 3.54
CA GLY A 52 0.03 9.83 5.00
C GLY A 52 0.51 8.64 5.84
N TYR A 53 1.02 7.57 5.21
CA TYR A 53 1.69 6.47 5.90
C TYR A 53 3.22 6.61 5.86
N GLN A 54 3.91 5.79 6.64
CA GLN A 54 5.38 5.80 6.74
C GLN A 54 6.02 4.56 6.14
N SER A 55 5.36 3.41 6.11
CA SER A 55 5.91 2.23 5.45
C SER A 55 4.79 1.38 4.85
N TRP A 56 5.17 0.49 3.93
CA TRP A 56 4.25 -0.46 3.33
C TRP A 56 4.83 -1.87 3.28
N ARG A 57 3.94 -2.87 3.20
CA ARG A 57 4.29 -4.28 3.03
C ARG A 57 3.29 -4.98 2.13
N LYS A 58 3.78 -5.92 1.34
CA LYS A 58 2.95 -6.82 0.52
C LYS A 58 2.72 -8.16 1.21
N SER A 59 1.59 -8.80 0.91
CA SER A 59 1.30 -10.17 1.29
C SER A 59 0.51 -10.89 0.21
N SER A 60 0.72 -12.19 0.06
CA SER A 60 -0.11 -13.08 -0.76
C SER A 60 -1.31 -13.67 0.01
N ARG A 61 -1.40 -13.38 1.31
CA ARG A 61 -2.49 -13.81 2.20
C ARG A 61 -3.00 -12.64 3.07
N PRO A 62 -4.27 -12.62 3.49
CA PRO A 62 -4.75 -11.66 4.48
C PRO A 62 -3.90 -11.72 5.75
N LEU A 63 -3.54 -10.55 6.29
CA LEU A 63 -2.76 -10.41 7.53
C LEU A 63 -3.57 -9.77 8.67
N THR A 64 -4.78 -9.31 8.37
CA THR A 64 -5.74 -8.67 9.27
C THR A 64 -7.14 -9.17 8.91
N ASP A 65 -8.11 -8.98 9.81
CA ASP A 65 -9.53 -9.27 9.58
C ASP A 65 -10.25 -8.17 8.77
N GLU A 66 -9.49 -7.28 8.12
CA GLU A 66 -10.04 -6.21 7.29
C GLU A 66 -10.68 -6.79 6.02
N ASP A 67 -11.89 -6.32 5.70
CA ASP A 67 -12.60 -6.74 4.50
C ASP A 67 -11.92 -6.16 3.24
N PRO A 68 -11.37 -7.00 2.35
CA PRO A 68 -10.67 -6.53 1.16
C PRO A 68 -11.55 -5.83 0.12
N THR A 69 -12.88 -5.93 0.25
CA THR A 69 -13.84 -5.22 -0.62
C THR A 69 -14.00 -3.74 -0.22
N THR A 70 -13.50 -3.35 0.95
CA THR A 70 -13.60 -1.98 1.47
C THR A 70 -12.44 -1.07 1.05
N VAL A 71 -11.42 -1.63 0.38
CA VAL A 71 -10.27 -0.90 -0.14
C VAL A 71 -10.26 -0.90 -1.66
N VAL A 72 -9.54 0.05 -2.26
CA VAL A 72 -9.42 0.14 -3.72
C VAL A 72 -8.74 -1.11 -4.27
N HIS A 73 -9.34 -1.69 -5.29
CA HIS A 73 -8.80 -2.84 -6.02
C HIS A 73 -8.10 -2.37 -7.31
N ASN A 74 -6.85 -2.82 -7.53
CA ASN A 74 -5.98 -2.42 -8.64
C ASN A 74 -5.91 -0.90 -8.89
N PRO A 75 -5.54 -0.08 -7.89
CA PRO A 75 -5.36 1.36 -8.10
C PRO A 75 -4.31 1.64 -9.18
N THR A 76 -4.56 2.65 -10.03
CA THR A 76 -3.64 3.08 -11.10
C THR A 76 -3.05 4.48 -10.81
N PRO A 77 -1.93 4.85 -11.45
CA PRO A 77 -1.20 6.13 -11.26
C PRO A 77 -1.95 7.45 -11.51
N SER A 78 -3.27 7.46 -11.61
CA SER A 78 -4.08 8.65 -11.89
C SER A 78 -5.39 8.70 -11.09
N MET A 79 -5.56 7.79 -10.12
CA MET A 79 -6.74 7.77 -9.27
C MET A 79 -6.46 8.45 -7.93
N LEU A 80 -6.32 9.79 -7.95
CA LEU A 80 -6.84 10.71 -6.94
C LEU A 80 -6.77 12.16 -7.47
#